data_AF-A0A536TEA3-F1
#
_entry.id   AF-A0A536TEA3-F1
#
_cell.length_a   1.000
_cell.length_b   1.000
_cell.length_c   1.000
_cell.angle_alpha   90.00
_cell.angle_beta   90.00
_cell.angle_gamma   90.00
#
_symmetry.space_group_name_H-M   'P 1'
#
loop_
_entity.id
_entity.type
_entity.pdbx_description
1 polymer ?
#
loop_
_entity_poly.entity_id
_entity_poly.type
_entity_poly.pdbx_seq_one_letter_code
_entity_poly.pdbx_strand_id
1 'polypeptide(L)' 'MQKQLIANQALSPSGFVSEAQEFQSVMRNRSIDAKERKRALCLLVNHAGMLKPGETGFEGAGVALKDALCAWLLPE' A
#
# COMPACT_ATOMS: atom_id res chain seq x y z
N MET A 1 13.92 16.02 -16.93
CA MET A 1 14.48 14.89 -16.15
C MET A 1 13.43 13.80 -16.04
N GLN A 2 13.68 12.66 -16.68
CA GLN A 2 12.81 11.47 -16.67
C GLN A 2 12.80 10.86 -15.26
N LYS A 3 11.60 10.76 -14.66
CA LYS A 3 11.37 10.02 -13.40
C LYS A 3 11.70 8.55 -13.65
N GLN A 4 12.89 8.15 -13.23
CA GLN A 4 13.37 6.77 -13.23
C GLN A 4 12.39 5.90 -12.43
N LEU A 5 12.06 4.75 -13.00
CA LEU A 5 11.21 3.72 -12.41
C LEU A 5 11.73 3.36 -11.01
N ILE A 6 10.94 3.66 -9.99
CA ILE A 6 11.10 3.16 -8.63
C ILE A 6 10.60 1.71 -8.64
N ALA A 7 11.43 0.80 -9.13
CA ALA A 7 11.18 -0.64 -9.07
C ALA A 7 12.07 -1.35 -8.04
N ASN A 8 12.86 -0.61 -7.24
CA ASN A 8 13.94 -1.20 -6.44
C ASN A 8 14.24 -0.54 -5.09
N GLN A 9 13.37 0.32 -4.54
CA GLN A 9 13.44 0.61 -3.11
C GLN A 9 12.55 -0.40 -2.40
N ALA A 10 13.17 -1.40 -1.76
CA ALA A 10 12.46 -2.13 -0.71
C ALA A 10 11.95 -1.06 0.27
N LEU A 11 10.64 -0.85 0.29
CA LEU A 11 10.03 0.10 1.21
C LEU A 11 10.33 -0.42 2.61
N SER A 12 11.06 0.36 3.41
CA SER A 12 11.16 0.06 4.84
C SER A 12 9.75 -0.10 5.42
N PRO A 13 9.55 -0.88 6.50
CA PRO A 13 8.21 -1.06 7.09
C PRO A 13 7.48 0.25 7.38
N SER A 14 8.17 1.30 7.84
CA SER A 14 7.58 2.63 8.07
C SER A 14 7.15 3.35 6.77
N GLY A 15 7.93 3.20 5.70
CA GLY A 15 7.55 3.68 4.37
C GLY A 15 6.29 2.98 3.86
N PHE A 16 6.18 1.67 4.07
CA PHE A 16 5.00 0.91 3.70
C PHE A 16 3.76 1.31 4.53
N VAL A 17 3.90 1.61 5.82
CA VAL A 17 2.77 2.13 6.63
C VAL A 17 2.21 3.41 6.03
N SER A 18 3.08 4.32 5.57
CA SER A 18 2.66 5.58 4.94
C SER A 18 1.91 5.31 3.62
N GLU A 19 2.42 4.40 2.79
CA GLU A 19 1.75 3.97 1.55
C GLU A 19 0.36 3.36 1.83
N ALA A 20 0.24 2.50 2.84
CA ALA A 20 -1.02 1.87 3.21
C ALA A 20 -2.06 2.90 3.67
N GLN A 21 -1.64 3.94 4.40
CA GLN A 21 -2.50 5.05 4.82
C GLN A 21 -2.95 5.90 3.64
N GLU A 22 -2.05 6.20 2.69
CA GLU A 22 -2.39 6.89 1.45
C GLU A 22 -3.40 6.08 0.62
N PHE A 23 -3.15 4.79 0.46
CA PHE A 23 -4.07 3.87 -0.21
C PHE A 23 -5.47 3.90 0.44
N GLN A 24 -5.53 3.85 1.78
CA GLN A 24 -6.80 3.91 2.51
C GLN A 24 -7.55 5.22 2.21
N SER A 25 -6.85 6.36 2.22
CA SER A 25 -7.42 7.67 1.88
C SER A 25 -8.00 7.68 0.47
N VAL A 26 -7.29 7.10 -0.50
CA VAL A 26 -7.75 6.98 -1.89
C VAL A 26 -8.98 6.07 -2.01
N MET A 27 -9.03 4.94 -1.29
CA MET A 27 -10.17 4.01 -1.37
C MET A 27 -11.47 4.58 -0.81
N ARG A 28 -11.38 5.56 0.10
CA ARG A 28 -12.53 6.33 0.60
C ARG A 28 -13.08 7.32 -0.44
N ASN A 29 -12.31 7.68 -1.46
CA ASN A 29 -12.81 8.53 -2.54
C ASN A 29 -13.70 7.70 -3.48
N ARG A 30 -15.00 8.01 -3.56
CA ARG A 30 -15.96 7.31 -4.43
C ARG A 30 -15.80 7.60 -5.92
N SER A 31 -14.96 8.56 -6.29
CA SER A 31 -14.76 8.97 -7.69
C SER A 31 -13.64 8.20 -8.40
N ILE A 32 -12.91 7.35 -7.68
CA ILE A 32 -11.84 6.55 -8.28
C ILE A 32 -12.42 5.42 -9.15
N ASP A 33 -11.84 5.23 -10.33
CA ASP A 33 -12.27 4.18 -11.24
C ASP A 33 -11.90 2.77 -10.70
N ALA A 34 -12.71 1.77 -11.03
CA ALA A 34 -12.51 0.40 -10.58
C ALA A 34 -11.17 -0.20 -11.07
N LYS A 35 -10.70 0.17 -12.26
CA LYS A 35 -9.41 -0.27 -12.79
C LYS A 35 -8.26 0.33 -11.98
N GLU A 36 -8.40 1.60 -11.59
CA GLU A 36 -7.42 2.29 -10.76
C GLU A 36 -7.37 1.71 -9.34
N ARG A 37 -8.53 1.39 -8.73
CA ARG A 37 -8.59 0.67 -7.45
C ARG A 37 -7.85 -0.67 -7.51
N LYS A 38 -8.11 -1.46 -8.56
CA LYS A 38 -7.45 -2.76 -8.74
C LYS A 38 -5.93 -2.60 -8.91
N ARG A 39 -5.50 -1.61 -9.71
CA ARG A 39 -4.08 -1.32 -9.93
C ARG A 39 -3.39 -0.92 -8.62
N ALA A 40 -3.99 -0.02 -7.84
CA ALA A 40 -3.46 0.40 -6.55
C ALA A 40 -3.34 -0.78 -5.58
N LEU A 41 -4.33 -1.68 -5.55
CA LEU A 41 -4.28 -2.88 -4.71
C LEU A 41 -3.12 -3.80 -5.11
N CYS A 42 -2.94 -4.05 -6.41
CA CYS A 42 -1.82 -4.87 -6.88
C CYS A 42 -0.46 -4.28 -6.50
N LEU A 43 -0.30 -2.96 -6.57
CA LEU A 43 0.94 -2.28 -6.16
C LEU A 43 1.19 -2.46 -4.65
N LEU A 44 0.18 -2.18 -3.82
CA LEU A 44 0.29 -2.31 -2.36
C LEU A 44 0.67 -3.73 -1.95
N VAL A 45 0.02 -4.76 -2.52
CA VAL A 45 0.32 -6.17 -2.20
C VAL A 45 1.73 -6.57 -2.66
N ASN A 46 2.17 -6.08 -3.82
CA ASN A 46 3.54 -6.34 -4.31
C ASN A 46 4.58 -5.73 -3.36
N HIS A 47 4.38 -4.50 -2.91
CA HIS A 47 5.30 -3.85 -1.97
C HIS A 47 5.29 -4.53 -0.60
N ALA A 48 4.14 -4.96 -0.11
CA ALA A 48 4.04 -5.74 1.12
C ALA A 48 4.87 -7.05 1.03
N GLY A 49 4.84 -7.72 -0.13
CA GLY A 49 5.61 -8.93 -0.38
C GLY A 49 7.14 -8.72 -0.43
N MET A 50 7.60 -7.47 -0.51
CA MET A 50 9.03 -7.12 -0.50
C MET A 50 9.56 -6.80 0.91
N LEU A 51 8.68 -6.68 1.91
CA LEU A 51 9.06 -6.43 3.30
C LEU A 51 9.79 -7.63 3.90
N LYS A 52 10.79 -7.38 4.75
CA LYS A 52 11.53 -8.45 5.42
C LYS A 52 11.02 -8.63 6.85
N PRO A 53 10.65 -9.86 7.27
CA PRO A 53 10.14 -10.11 8.63
C PRO A 53 11.07 -9.70 9.78
N GLY A 54 12.38 -9.58 9.53
CA GLY A 54 13.36 -9.16 10.54
C GLY A 54 13.54 -7.65 10.67
N GLU A 55 12.88 -6.84 9.84
CA GLU A 55 12.98 -5.38 9.91
C GLU A 55 12.10 -4.81 11.03
N THR A 56 12.65 -3.85 11.78
CA THR A 56 11.89 -3.16 12.83
C THR A 56 10.64 -2.50 12.24
N GLY A 57 9.48 -2.84 12.79
CA GLY A 57 8.19 -2.31 12.36
C GLY A 57 7.45 -3.17 11.32
N PHE A 58 7.97 -4.36 10.96
CA PHE A 58 7.32 -5.30 10.05
C PHE A 58 5.88 -5.65 10.50
N GLU A 59 5.67 -5.90 11.79
CA GLU A 59 4.34 -6.21 12.33
C GLU A 59 3.39 -5.02 12.17
N GLY A 60 3.89 -3.80 12.39
CA GLY A 60 3.13 -2.57 12.19
C GLY A 60 2.72 -2.35 10.73
N ALA A 61 3.62 -2.67 9.79
CA ALA A 61 3.32 -2.69 8.36
C ALA A 61 2.23 -3.73 8.01
N GLY A 62 2.26 -4.91 8.65
CA GLY A 62 1.20 -5.91 8.50
C GLY A 62 -0.17 -5.44 8.99
N VAL A 63 -0.22 -4.74 10.13
CA VAL A 63 -1.46 -4.13 10.64
C VAL A 63 -1.99 -3.06 9.67
N ALA A 64 -1.11 -2.18 9.17
CA ALA A 64 -1.48 -1.16 8.20
C ALA A 64 -2.04 -1.77 6.89
N LEU A 65 -1.44 -2.86 6.40
CA LEU A 65 -1.96 -3.60 5.25
C LEU A 65 -3.38 -4.12 5.53
N LYS A 66 -3.62 -4.73 6.70
CA LYS A 66 -4.94 -5.23 7.08
C LYS A 66 -5.98 -4.10 7.03
N ASP A 67 -5.68 -2.96 7.64
CA ASP A 67 -6.61 -1.81 7.68
C ASP A 67 -6.87 -1.22 6.28
N ALA A 68 -5.84 -1.17 5.42
CA ALA A 68 -5.96 -0.77 4.03
C ALA A 68 -6.87 -1.72 3.22
N LEU A 69 -6.70 -3.03 3.38
CA LEU A 69 -7.53 -4.04 2.70
C LEU A 69 -8.99 -4.00 3.17
N CYS A 70 -9.23 -3.76 4.47
CA CYS A 70 -10.58 -3.57 4.99
C CYS A 70 -11.28 -2.38 4.31
N ALA A 71 -10.60 -1.24 4.13
CA ALA A 71 -11.16 -0.08 3.44
C ALA A 71 -11.40 -0.33 1.94
N TRP A 72 -10.63 -1.23 1.32
CA TRP A 72 -10.87 -1.63 -0.07
C TRP A 72 -12.13 -2.49 -0.23
N LEU A 73 -12.35 -3.44 0.70
CA LEU A 73 -13.47 -4.39 0.71
C LEU A 73 -14.80 -3.75 1.15
N LEU A 74 -14.73 -2.81 2.09
CA LEU A 74 -15.89 -2.14 2.67
C LEU A 74 -15.81 -0.63 2.38
N PRO A 75 -16.03 -0.20 1.12
CA PRO A 75 -16.11 1.22 0.82
C PRO A 75 -17.37 1.79 1.46
N GLU A 76 -17.21 2.58 2.52
CA GLU A 76 -18.30 3.27 3.23
C GLU A 76 -19.07 4.25 2.35
#